data_AF-A0A5C7JXV9-F1
#
_entry.id   AF-A0A5C7JXV9-F1
#
_cell.length_a   1.000
_cell.length_b   1.000
_cell.length_c   1.000
_cell.angle_alpha   90.00
_cell.angle_beta   90.00
_cell.angle_gamma   90.00
#
_symmetry.space_group_name_H-M   'P 1'
#
loop_
_entity.id
_entity.type
_entity.pdbx_description
1 polymer ?
#
loop_
_entity_poly.entity_id
_entity_poly.type
_entity_poly.pdbx_seq_one_letter_code
_entity_poly.pdbx_strand_id
1 'polypeptide(L)'
;MPDLTKKTREEIIEWNRVAHKKVHPRLTQKDVYEDLMTKIDFDLGFKEYDLLMSKLNEYLMHYLINTGNRVLLPFFLGTLQVIRKETKGSKIDFDYFKKTGEKRVHKNKHSEKYYAKIFWNRSSKRYHNKWYRQLFLFRPNRLIRADLAKAIKTNNTIYKYDLK
;
A
#
# COMPACT_ATOMS: atom_id res chain seq x y z
N MET A 1 43.51 -20.71 -17.92
CA MET A 1 43.52 -19.96 -16.64
C MET A 1 42.13 -19.32 -16.49
N PRO A 2 41.32 -19.67 -15.48
CA PRO A 2 40.08 -18.94 -15.24
C PRO A 2 40.40 -17.48 -14.92
N ASP A 3 39.68 -16.57 -15.55
CA ASP A 3 39.87 -15.13 -15.47
C ASP A 3 39.52 -14.63 -14.05
N LEU A 4 40.55 -14.45 -13.21
CA LEU A 4 40.44 -14.04 -11.81
C LEU A 4 39.80 -12.65 -11.61
N THR A 5 39.57 -11.91 -12.69
CA THR A 5 38.90 -10.60 -12.65
C THR A 5 37.37 -10.71 -12.64
N LYS A 6 36.82 -11.87 -13.01
CA LYS A 6 35.37 -12.09 -13.06
C LYS A 6 34.89 -12.61 -11.72
N LYS A 7 34.04 -11.80 -11.06
CA LYS A 7 33.33 -12.22 -9.85
C LYS A 7 32.59 -13.53 -10.11
N THR A 8 32.70 -14.45 -9.17
CA THR A 8 31.91 -15.68 -9.19
C THR A 8 30.43 -15.36 -9.04
N ARG A 9 29.55 -16.29 -9.45
CA ARG A 9 28.10 -16.09 -9.36
C ARG A 9 27.64 -15.79 -7.91
N GLU A 10 28.27 -16.42 -6.93
CA GLU A 10 27.99 -16.25 -5.51
C GLU A 10 28.39 -14.85 -5.02
N GLU A 11 29.56 -14.36 -5.45
CA GLU A 11 30.02 -13.00 -5.16
C GLU A 11 29.13 -11.93 -5.81
N ILE A 12 28.61 -12.19 -7.02
CA ILE A 12 27.65 -11.29 -7.69
C ILE A 12 26.33 -11.25 -6.90
N ILE A 13 25.86 -12.39 -6.38
CA ILE A 13 24.63 -12.45 -5.57
C ILE A 13 24.81 -11.68 -4.27
N GLU A 14 25.91 -11.87 -3.55
CA GLU A 14 26.16 -11.17 -2.28
C GLU A 14 26.44 -9.67 -2.51
N TRP A 15 27.18 -9.30 -3.55
CA TRP A 15 27.37 -7.90 -3.92
C TRP A 15 26.04 -7.23 -4.28
N ASN A 16 25.19 -7.90 -5.06
CA ASN A 16 23.85 -7.42 -5.35
C ASN A 16 23.02 -7.31 -4.07
N ARG A 17 23.07 -8.28 -3.15
CA ARG A 17 22.36 -8.22 -1.87
C ARG A 17 22.77 -6.99 -1.05
N VAL A 18 24.07 -6.72 -0.93
CA VAL A 18 24.62 -5.57 -0.20
C VAL A 18 24.26 -4.25 -0.90
N ALA A 19 24.47 -4.16 -2.21
CA ALA A 19 24.15 -2.96 -3.00
C ALA A 19 22.65 -2.66 -2.99
N HIS A 20 21.80 -3.67 -3.15
CA HIS A 20 20.35 -3.51 -3.12
C HIS A 20 19.84 -3.09 -1.73
N LYS A 21 20.46 -3.60 -0.65
CA LYS A 21 20.17 -3.16 0.72
C LYS A 21 20.58 -1.70 0.97
N LYS A 22 21.65 -1.23 0.31
CA LYS A 22 22.15 0.15 0.39
C LYS A 22 21.29 1.16 -0.39
N VAL A 23 20.73 0.75 -1.54
CA VAL A 23 19.93 1.63 -2.43
C VAL A 23 18.43 1.58 -2.10
N HIS A 24 17.90 0.40 -1.77
CA HIS A 24 16.51 0.17 -1.42
C HIS A 24 16.45 -0.83 -0.27
N PRO A 25 16.64 -0.40 1.00
CA PRO A 25 16.53 -1.30 2.13
C PRO A 25 15.11 -1.88 2.13
N ARG A 26 14.98 -3.14 1.72
CA ARG A 26 13.75 -3.89 1.93
C ARG A 26 13.66 -4.10 3.44
N LEU A 27 12.86 -3.26 4.08
CA LEU A 27 12.59 -3.33 5.50
C LEU A 27 12.08 -4.74 5.81
N THR A 28 12.80 -5.46 6.65
CA THR A 28 12.38 -6.76 7.14
C THR A 28 11.55 -6.60 8.41
N GLN A 29 10.81 -7.64 8.77
CA GLN A 29 10.04 -7.66 10.02
C GLN A 29 10.94 -7.51 11.26
N LYS A 30 12.20 -7.99 11.17
CA LYS A 30 13.21 -7.79 12.20
C LYS A 30 13.65 -6.33 12.32
N ASP A 31 13.86 -5.64 11.19
CA ASP A 31 14.21 -4.22 11.21
C ASP A 31 13.08 -3.36 11.84
N VAL A 32 11.81 -3.71 11.57
CA VAL A 32 10.66 -3.05 12.20
C VAL A 32 10.62 -3.30 13.70
N TYR A 33 10.92 -4.53 14.13
CA TYR A 33 10.98 -4.88 15.55
C TYR A 33 12.07 -4.09 16.27
N GLU A 34 13.28 -4.03 15.71
CA GLU A 34 14.39 -3.28 16.30
C GLU A 34 14.03 -1.80 16.45
N ASP A 35 13.43 -1.18 15.43
CA ASP A 35 12.93 0.20 15.51
C ASP A 35 11.80 0.36 16.56
N LEU A 36 10.89 -0.61 16.68
CA LEU A 36 9.83 -0.58 17.69
C LEU A 36 10.40 -0.62 19.11
N MET A 37 11.35 -1.52 19.39
CA MET A 37 11.98 -1.66 20.70
C MET A 37 12.74 -0.42 21.14
N THR A 38 13.21 0.43 20.20
CA THR A 38 13.81 1.73 20.55
C THR A 38 12.79 2.76 21.03
N LYS A 39 11.49 2.54 20.76
CA LYS A 39 10.40 3.49 21.01
C LYS A 39 9.48 3.08 22.16
N ILE A 40 9.56 1.84 22.62
CA ILE A 40 8.70 1.30 23.68
C ILE A 40 9.54 0.87 24.88
N ASP A 41 9.02 1.11 26.09
CA ASP A 41 9.63 0.69 27.35
C ASP A 41 8.98 -0.61 27.87
N PHE A 42 8.90 -1.61 26.99
CA PHE A 42 8.32 -2.90 27.29
C PHE A 42 9.21 -4.00 26.72
N ASP A 43 9.45 -5.04 27.52
CA ASP A 43 10.24 -6.20 27.11
C ASP A 43 9.37 -7.18 26.30
N LEU A 44 9.48 -7.10 24.97
CA LEU A 44 8.83 -8.00 24.04
C LEU A 44 9.90 -8.77 23.29
N GLY A 45 9.89 -10.10 23.36
CA GLY A 45 10.83 -10.91 22.59
C GLY A 45 10.51 -10.91 21.09
N PHE A 46 11.53 -10.98 20.22
CA PHE A 46 11.32 -11.03 18.77
C PHE A 46 10.41 -12.18 18.33
N LYS A 47 10.50 -13.35 18.98
CA LYS A 47 9.64 -14.51 18.68
C LYS A 47 8.17 -14.22 18.98
N GLU A 48 7.89 -13.50 20.07
CA GLU A 48 6.54 -13.13 20.47
C GLU A 48 5.98 -12.06 19.54
N TYR A 49 6.80 -11.07 19.19
CA TYR A 49 6.47 -10.08 18.18
C TYR A 49 6.12 -10.73 16.83
N ASP A 50 6.93 -11.69 16.37
CA ASP A 50 6.70 -12.38 15.10
C ASP A 50 5.39 -13.19 15.11
N LEU A 51 5.12 -13.88 16.23
CA LEU A 51 3.86 -14.61 16.44
C LEU A 51 2.66 -13.66 16.44
N LEU A 52 2.76 -12.53 17.16
CA LEU A 52 1.70 -11.54 17.26
C LEU A 52 1.38 -10.91 15.90
N MET A 53 2.41 -10.53 15.14
CA MET A 53 2.24 -9.99 13.80
C MET A 53 1.66 -11.03 12.84
N SER A 54 2.08 -12.29 12.93
CA SER A 54 1.51 -13.38 12.14
C SER A 54 0.02 -13.58 12.44
N LYS A 55 -0.37 -13.59 13.72
CA LYS A 55 -1.76 -13.71 14.14
C LYS A 55 -2.61 -12.52 13.74
N LEU A 56 -2.09 -11.30 13.89
CA LEU A 56 -2.75 -10.08 13.43
C LEU A 56 -3.04 -10.14 11.93
N ASN A 57 -2.05 -10.53 11.12
CA ASN A 57 -2.20 -10.66 9.67
C ASN A 57 -3.23 -11.73 9.28
N GLU A 58 -3.23 -12.86 10.00
CA GLU A 58 -4.21 -13.95 9.82
C GLU A 58 -5.64 -13.45 10.10
N TYR A 59 -5.88 -12.80 11.25
CA TYR A 59 -7.19 -12.26 11.59
C TYR A 59 -7.66 -11.19 10.61
N LEU A 60 -6.76 -10.28 10.23
CA LEU A 60 -7.06 -9.23 9.26
C LEU A 60 -7.44 -9.82 7.90
N MET A 61 -6.71 -10.85 7.45
CA MET A 61 -7.03 -11.58 6.22
C MET A 61 -8.41 -12.23 6.30
N HIS A 62 -8.72 -12.96 7.37
CA HIS A 62 -10.02 -13.60 7.53
C HIS A 62 -11.16 -12.59 7.58
N TYR A 63 -10.99 -11.47 8.29
CA TYR A 63 -11.98 -10.40 8.32
C TYR A 63 -12.26 -9.86 6.92
N LEU A 64 -11.22 -9.54 6.14
CA LEU A 64 -11.36 -9.01 4.79
C LEU A 64 -12.05 -10.01 3.84
N ILE A 65 -11.72 -11.30 3.95
CA ILE A 65 -12.28 -12.35 3.10
C ILE A 65 -13.75 -12.63 3.45
N ASN A 66 -14.06 -12.78 4.74
CA ASN A 66 -15.38 -13.22 5.18
C ASN A 66 -16.42 -12.11 5.11
N THR A 67 -16.02 -10.86 5.34
CA THR A 67 -16.95 -9.72 5.33
C THR A 67 -16.99 -9.00 4.00
N GLY A 68 -15.92 -9.06 3.20
CA GLY A 68 -15.75 -8.21 2.01
C GLY A 68 -15.56 -6.73 2.35
N ASN A 69 -15.47 -6.36 3.64
CA ASN A 69 -15.29 -4.99 4.06
C ASN A 69 -13.89 -4.47 3.74
N ARG A 70 -13.77 -3.15 3.73
CA ARG A 70 -12.51 -2.42 3.59
C ARG A 70 -12.04 -1.94 4.94
N VAL A 71 -10.77 -2.17 5.24
CA VAL A 71 -10.11 -1.72 6.48
C VAL A 71 -9.29 -0.48 6.16
N LEU A 72 -9.59 0.63 6.84
CA LEU A 72 -8.78 1.83 6.78
C LEU A 72 -7.59 1.67 7.71
N LEU A 73 -6.38 1.72 7.16
CA LEU A 73 -5.16 1.67 7.94
C LEU A 73 -4.86 3.03 8.60
N PRO A 74 -4.26 3.02 9.80
CA PRO A 74 -3.90 4.23 10.51
C PRO A 74 -2.79 5.00 9.76
N PHE A 75 -2.48 6.22 10.23
CA PHE A 75 -1.37 7.04 9.72
C PHE A 75 -1.38 7.30 8.21
N PHE A 76 -2.56 7.33 7.58
CA PHE A 76 -2.70 7.56 6.14
C PHE A 76 -2.04 6.48 5.27
N LEU A 77 -1.86 5.28 5.82
CA LEU A 77 -1.30 4.16 5.06
C LEU A 77 -2.26 3.66 3.97
N GLY A 78 -3.52 4.12 3.94
CA GLY A 78 -4.50 3.80 2.90
C GLY A 78 -5.51 2.75 3.35
N THR A 79 -6.07 1.99 2.43
CA THR A 79 -7.08 0.95 2.75
C THR A 79 -6.64 -0.41 2.26
N LEU A 80 -6.91 -1.44 3.07
CA LEU A 80 -6.87 -2.83 2.67
C LEU A 80 -8.27 -3.31 2.31
N GLN A 81 -8.40 -3.98 1.18
CA GLN A 81 -9.68 -4.52 0.72
C GLN A 81 -9.44 -5.72 -0.21
N VAL A 82 -10.45 -6.57 -0.36
CA VAL A 82 -10.46 -7.58 -1.41
C VAL A 82 -11.00 -6.93 -2.69
N ILE A 83 -10.24 -7.03 -3.78
CA ILE A 83 -10.69 -6.59 -5.10
C ILE A 83 -10.85 -7.79 -6.02
N ARG A 84 -11.77 -7.66 -6.97
CA ARG A 84 -11.85 -8.53 -8.15
C ARG A 84 -10.84 -8.04 -9.18
N LYS A 85 -9.82 -8.84 -9.49
CA LYS A 85 -8.82 -8.50 -10.51
C LYS A 85 -8.88 -9.47 -11.67
N GLU A 86 -8.96 -8.93 -12.88
CA GLU A 86 -8.88 -9.73 -14.10
C GLU A 86 -7.45 -10.28 -14.27
N THR A 87 -7.35 -11.53 -14.69
CA THR A 87 -6.06 -12.15 -14.98
C THR A 87 -6.09 -12.80 -16.35
N LYS A 88 -5.05 -12.53 -17.14
CA LYS A 88 -4.80 -13.26 -18.37
C LYS A 88 -4.16 -14.60 -18.00
N GLY A 89 -4.90 -15.69 -18.14
CA GLY A 89 -4.41 -17.06 -17.93
C GLY A 89 -4.55 -17.62 -16.51
N SER A 90 -4.12 -18.87 -16.36
CA SER A 90 -4.04 -19.60 -15.09
C SER A 90 -2.71 -19.31 -14.39
N LYS A 91 -2.74 -19.12 -13.06
CA LYS A 91 -1.52 -19.02 -12.25
C LYS A 91 -1.21 -20.35 -11.57
N ILE A 92 0.05 -20.74 -11.60
CA ILE A 92 0.55 -21.94 -10.92
C ILE A 92 0.73 -21.63 -9.43
N ASP A 93 0.33 -22.57 -8.60
CA ASP A 93 0.60 -22.58 -7.17
C ASP A 93 2.04 -23.02 -6.93
N PHE A 94 2.91 -22.03 -6.76
CA PHE A 94 4.33 -22.27 -6.54
C PHE A 94 4.63 -22.86 -5.16
N ASP A 95 3.78 -22.67 -4.16
CA ASP A 95 3.99 -23.26 -2.83
C ASP A 95 3.71 -24.77 -2.88
N TYR A 96 2.58 -25.15 -3.51
CA TYR A 96 2.27 -26.55 -3.77
C TYR A 96 3.35 -27.23 -4.63
N PHE A 97 3.77 -26.59 -5.73
CA PHE A 97 4.81 -27.12 -6.62
C PHE A 97 6.15 -27.33 -5.89
N LYS A 98 6.57 -26.40 -5.03
CA LYS A 98 7.81 -26.57 -4.25
C LYS A 98 7.77 -27.75 -3.29
N LYS A 99 6.60 -28.06 -2.73
CA LYS A 99 6.42 -29.14 -1.76
C LYS A 99 6.26 -30.52 -2.41
N THR A 100 5.60 -30.57 -3.56
CA THR A 100 5.15 -31.84 -4.17
C THR A 100 5.81 -32.16 -5.52
N GLY A 101 6.40 -31.16 -6.19
CA GLY A 101 6.88 -31.27 -7.57
C GLY A 101 5.77 -31.22 -8.63
N GLU A 102 4.50 -31.17 -8.22
CA GLU A 102 3.36 -31.19 -9.12
C GLU A 102 2.85 -29.78 -9.46
N LYS A 103 2.56 -29.56 -10.75
CA LYS A 103 1.98 -28.29 -11.20
C LYS A 103 0.49 -28.27 -10.92
N ARG A 104 0.08 -27.45 -9.97
CA ARG A 104 -1.33 -27.19 -9.66
C ARG A 104 -1.69 -25.73 -9.96
N VAL A 105 -2.87 -25.51 -10.55
CA VAL A 105 -3.39 -24.16 -10.82
C VAL A 105 -4.14 -23.62 -9.61
N HIS A 106 -4.05 -22.31 -9.37
CA HIS A 106 -4.81 -21.62 -8.32
C HIS A 106 -6.32 -21.83 -8.49
N LYS A 107 -6.98 -22.32 -7.43
CA LYS A 107 -8.43 -22.52 -7.40
C LYS A 107 -9.24 -21.25 -7.06
N ASN A 108 -8.59 -20.14 -6.76
CA ASN A 108 -9.23 -18.86 -6.38
C ASN A 108 -9.84 -18.08 -7.57
N LYS A 109 -10.40 -18.80 -8.55
CA LYS A 109 -10.96 -18.25 -9.78
C LYS A 109 -12.47 -18.07 -9.59
N HIS A 110 -12.92 -16.84 -9.36
CA HIS A 110 -14.31 -16.56 -8.95
C HIS A 110 -15.28 -16.30 -10.12
N SER A 111 -14.78 -16.21 -11.35
CA SER A 111 -15.49 -16.32 -12.63
C SER A 111 -14.38 -16.52 -13.68
N GLU A 112 -14.65 -17.04 -14.87
CA GLU A 112 -13.65 -17.53 -15.84
C GLU A 112 -12.38 -16.68 -16.11
N LYS A 113 -12.32 -15.40 -15.71
CA LYS A 113 -11.13 -14.54 -15.83
C LYS A 113 -10.76 -13.73 -14.57
N TYR A 114 -11.48 -13.87 -13.47
CA TYR A 114 -11.32 -13.01 -12.29
C TYR A 114 -10.83 -13.77 -11.05
N TYR A 115 -9.89 -13.17 -10.34
CA TYR A 115 -9.40 -13.65 -9.04
C TYR A 115 -9.70 -12.62 -7.95
N ALA A 116 -10.09 -13.11 -6.78
CA ALA A 116 -10.16 -12.29 -5.58
C ALA A 116 -8.72 -12.06 -5.06
N LYS A 117 -8.33 -10.79 -4.89
CA LYS A 117 -7.00 -10.42 -4.42
C LYS A 117 -7.09 -9.39 -3.30
N ILE A 118 -6.35 -9.61 -2.23
CA ILE A 118 -6.10 -8.58 -1.22
C ILE A 118 -5.26 -7.48 -1.86
N PHE A 119 -5.80 -6.27 -1.86
CA PHE A 119 -5.18 -5.10 -2.46
C PHE A 119 -5.05 -4.01 -1.42
N TRP A 120 -3.82 -3.53 -1.30
CA TRP A 120 -3.51 -2.37 -0.50
C TRP A 120 -3.55 -1.12 -1.37
N ASN A 121 -4.63 -0.35 -1.24
CA ASN A 121 -4.76 0.94 -1.91
C ASN A 121 -4.11 2.04 -1.08
N ARG A 122 -2.83 2.32 -1.34
CA ARG A 122 -2.08 3.42 -0.69
C ARG A 122 -2.63 4.80 -1.04
N SER A 123 -3.23 4.92 -2.23
CA SER A 123 -3.80 6.16 -2.75
C SER A 123 -5.24 6.37 -2.30
N SER A 124 -5.85 5.46 -1.53
CA SER A 124 -7.18 5.66 -0.98
C SER A 124 -7.10 6.78 0.06
N LYS A 125 -7.27 7.99 -0.43
CA LYS A 125 -7.40 9.18 0.37
C LYS A 125 -8.54 8.99 1.37
N ARG A 126 -8.31 9.32 2.65
CA ARG A 126 -9.36 9.48 3.69
C ARG A 126 -10.51 10.42 3.26
N TYR A 127 -10.28 11.18 2.18
CA TYR A 127 -11.05 12.36 1.78
C TYR A 127 -12.39 12.09 1.07
N HIS A 128 -12.93 10.87 1.10
CA HIS A 128 -14.30 10.61 0.64
C HIS A 128 -15.38 10.78 1.72
N ASN A 129 -15.02 11.17 2.93
CA ASN A 129 -16.02 11.54 3.94
C ASN A 129 -16.62 12.92 3.61
N LYS A 130 -17.95 12.95 3.47
CA LYS A 130 -18.82 14.13 3.29
C LYS A 130 -18.47 15.28 4.28
N TRP A 131 -17.93 14.93 5.44
CA TRP A 131 -17.46 15.83 6.50
C TRP A 131 -16.24 16.69 6.12
N TYR A 132 -15.32 16.19 5.29
CA TYR A 132 -14.14 16.95 4.84
C TYR A 132 -14.43 17.93 3.70
N ARG A 133 -15.63 17.86 3.09
CA ARG A 133 -16.07 18.88 2.13
C ARG A 133 -16.07 20.27 2.76
N GLN A 134 -16.26 20.36 4.08
CA GLN A 134 -16.22 21.61 4.84
C GLN A 134 -14.81 22.20 4.99
N LEU A 135 -13.76 21.36 4.99
CA LEU A 135 -12.37 21.80 5.07
C LEU A 135 -11.83 22.35 3.74
N PHE A 136 -12.44 21.93 2.62
CA PHE A 136 -12.14 22.43 1.27
C PHE A 136 -13.24 23.33 0.69
N LEU A 137 -14.34 23.53 1.42
CA LEU A 137 -15.33 24.56 1.10
C LEU A 137 -14.73 25.88 1.53
N PHE A 138 -14.09 26.57 0.58
CA PHE A 138 -13.80 27.98 0.73
C PHE A 138 -15.12 28.71 0.96
N ARG A 139 -15.45 28.99 2.22
CA ARG A 139 -16.51 29.92 2.58
C ARG A 139 -15.85 31.29 2.69
N PRO A 140 -15.91 32.13 1.63
CA PRO A 140 -15.39 33.49 1.75
C PRO A 140 -16.07 34.19 2.91
N ASN A 141 -15.28 34.93 3.68
CA ASN A 141 -15.79 35.83 4.71
C ASN A 141 -16.83 36.79 4.08
N ARG A 142 -17.82 37.22 4.86
CA ARG A 142 -18.87 38.17 4.42
C ARG A 142 -18.27 39.41 3.76
N LEU A 143 -17.17 39.93 4.30
CA LEU A 143 -16.44 41.08 3.73
C LEU A 143 -15.92 40.77 2.32
N ILE A 144 -15.22 39.65 2.16
CA ILE A 144 -14.69 39.20 0.85
C ILE A 144 -15.81 38.98 -0.17
N ARG A 145 -16.99 38.47 0.26
CA ARG A 145 -18.16 38.36 -0.61
C ARG A 145 -18.71 39.71 -1.03
N ALA A 146 -18.78 40.67 -0.10
CA ALA A 146 -19.23 42.02 -0.39
C ALA A 146 -18.27 42.73 -1.34
N ASP A 147 -16.95 42.57 -1.13
CA ASP A 147 -15.92 43.12 -1.99
C ASP A 147 -15.94 42.51 -3.39
N LEU A 148 -16.08 41.18 -3.50
CA LEU A 148 -16.24 40.50 -4.78
C LEU A 148 -17.52 40.96 -5.51
N ALA A 149 -18.65 41.05 -4.80
CA ALA A 149 -19.90 41.52 -5.37
C ALA A 149 -19.80 42.98 -5.85
N LYS A 150 -19.10 43.84 -5.09
CA LYS A 150 -18.78 45.20 -5.49
C LYS A 150 -17.90 45.20 -6.74
N ALA A 151 -16.84 44.40 -6.77
CA ALA A 151 -15.93 44.27 -7.91
C ALA A 151 -16.63 43.79 -9.19
N ILE A 152 -17.53 42.80 -9.09
CA ILE A 152 -18.38 42.34 -10.20
C ILE A 152 -19.31 43.48 -10.66
N LYS A 153 -19.96 44.18 -9.73
CA LYS A 153 -20.86 45.30 -10.04
C LYS A 153 -20.15 46.48 -10.68
N THR A 154 -18.90 46.75 -10.30
CA THR A 154 -18.08 47.84 -10.84
C THR A 154 -17.36 47.45 -12.15
N ASN A 155 -17.71 46.31 -12.76
CA ASN A 155 -17.11 45.83 -14.01
C ASN A 155 -15.58 45.68 -13.92
N ASN A 156 -15.06 45.31 -12.76
CA ASN A 156 -13.63 45.03 -12.62
C ASN A 156 -13.37 43.74 -13.39
N THR A 157 -12.56 43.81 -14.45
CA THR A 157 -12.27 42.68 -15.34
C THR A 157 -11.54 41.61 -14.56
N ILE A 158 -12.28 40.68 -13.96
CA ILE A 158 -11.72 39.39 -13.56
C ILE A 158 -11.32 38.76 -14.89
N TYR A 159 -10.02 38.78 -15.20
CA TYR A 159 -9.46 38.06 -16.32
C TYR A 159 -10.10 36.67 -16.33
N LYS A 160 -10.92 36.38 -17.35
CA LYS A 160 -11.31 35.00 -17.60
C LYS A 160 -9.99 34.29 -17.87
N TYR A 161 -9.63 33.35 -17.00
CA TYR A 161 -8.59 32.41 -17.35
C TYR A 161 -9.15 31.63 -18.54
N ASP A 162 -8.75 32.04 -19.75
CA ASP A 162 -8.98 31.25 -20.94
C ASP A 162 -8.27 29.92 -20.73
N LEU A 163 -9.05 28.88 -20.48
CA LEU A 163 -8.59 27.51 -20.53
C LEU A 163 -8.37 27.19 -22.01
N LYS A 164 -7.15 27.45 -22.50
CA LYS A 164 -6.60 26.78 -23.68
C LYS A 164 -6.14 25.37 -23.31
#